data_AF-A0A9E4KRR2-F1
#
_entry.id   AF-A0A9E4KRR2-F1
#
_cell.length_a   1.000
_cell.length_b   1.000
_cell.length_c   1.000
_cell.angle_alpha   90.00
_cell.angle_beta   90.00
_cell.angle_gamma   90.00
#
_symmetry.space_group_name_H-M   'P 1'
#
loop_
_entity.id
_entity.type
_entity.pdbx_description
1 polymer ?
#
loop_
_entity_poly.entity_id
_entity_poly.type
_entity_poly.pdbx_seq_one_letter_code
_entity_poly.pdbx_strand_id
1 'polypeptide(L)'
;MVEGRLEPWALKAVADESLERAASQLRDIVKELVDRLHPFPAFMGMTSIQAIEVEPRGLQATEKGCIVVCPDGELYELNLQTIPGPLGVSDVDHVDEYRPLELPPEEYIPYAYAAIRSLTEKLNTP
;
A
#
# COMPACT_ATOMS: atom_id res chain seq x y z
N MET A 1 1.38 5.30 49.89
CA MET A 1 0.70 4.79 48.69
C MET A 1 0.97 5.81 47.59
N VAL A 2 1.98 5.59 46.76
CA VAL A 2 2.22 6.44 45.59
C VAL A 2 1.41 5.82 44.46
N GLU A 3 0.47 6.60 43.96
CA GLU A 3 -0.53 6.24 42.97
C GLU A 3 0.14 5.64 41.72
N GLY A 4 -0.32 4.45 41.32
CA GLY A 4 0.22 3.65 40.22
C GLY A 4 -0.07 4.28 38.86
N ARG A 5 0.65 5.36 38.56
CA ARG A 5 0.60 6.03 37.26
C ARG A 5 1.80 5.56 36.45
N LEU A 6 1.53 4.98 35.29
CA LEU A 6 2.58 4.53 34.38
C LEU A 6 3.48 5.71 33.98
N GLU A 7 4.78 5.45 33.96
CA GLU A 7 5.78 6.42 33.50
C GLU A 7 5.54 6.77 32.02
N PRO A 8 5.83 8.02 31.57
CA PRO A 8 5.57 8.44 30.20
C PRO A 8 6.18 7.54 29.11
N TRP A 9 7.38 6.99 29.36
CA TRP A 9 8.03 6.06 28.43
C TRP A 9 7.31 4.72 28.33
N ALA A 10 6.69 4.25 29.43
CA ALA A 10 5.93 3.01 29.44
C ALA A 10 4.62 3.18 28.66
N LEU A 11 3.98 4.35 28.79
CA LEU A 11 2.81 4.70 27.97
C LEU A 11 3.15 4.79 26.48
N LYS A 12 4.32 5.35 26.13
CA LYS A 12 4.80 5.35 24.74
C LYS A 12 5.02 3.92 24.22
N ALA A 13 5.68 3.06 24.99
CA ALA A 13 5.91 1.67 24.58
C ALA A 13 4.60 0.90 24.31
N VAL A 14 3.56 1.12 25.14
CA VAL A 14 2.22 0.55 24.90
C VAL A 14 1.60 1.10 23.62
N ALA A 15 1.79 2.38 23.31
CA ALA A 15 1.33 2.97 22.06
C ALA A 15 2.05 2.37 20.85
N ASP A 16 3.37 2.20 20.92
CA ASP A 16 4.18 1.60 19.86
C ASP A 16 3.74 0.15 19.58
N GLU A 17 3.55 -0.65 20.63
CA GLU A 17 3.05 -2.04 20.51
C GLU A 17 1.64 -2.09 19.88
N SER A 18 0.78 -1.11 20.22
CA SER A 18 -0.56 -1.01 19.66
C SER A 18 -0.52 -0.74 18.15
N LEU A 19 0.40 0.11 17.70
CA LEU A 19 0.62 0.39 16.28
C LEU A 19 1.18 -0.82 15.54
N GLU A 20 2.18 -1.51 16.10
CA GLU A 20 2.73 -2.73 15.50
C GLU A 20 1.65 -3.80 15.30
N ARG A 21 0.83 -4.02 16.33
CA ARG A 21 -0.27 -4.98 16.28
C ARG A 21 -1.30 -4.61 15.22
N ALA A 22 -1.68 -3.34 15.14
CA ALA A 22 -2.62 -2.85 14.13
C ALA A 22 -2.04 -3.03 12.71
N ALA A 23 -0.79 -2.64 12.49
CA ALA A 23 -0.11 -2.81 11.20
C ALA A 23 -0.06 -4.28 10.78
N SER A 24 0.29 -5.19 11.71
CA SER A 24 0.30 -6.64 11.44
C SER A 24 -1.07 -7.16 11.04
N GLN A 25 -2.12 -6.80 11.77
CA GLN A 25 -3.49 -7.24 11.47
C GLN A 25 -3.98 -6.72 10.11
N LEU A 26 -3.65 -5.48 9.77
CA LEU A 26 -4.01 -4.90 8.47
C LEU A 26 -3.28 -5.60 7.32
N ARG A 27 -2.00 -5.99 7.48
CA ARG A 27 -1.27 -6.81 6.47
C ARG A 27 -2.00 -8.12 6.19
N ASP A 28 -2.42 -8.82 7.24
CA ASP A 28 -3.13 -10.09 7.10
C ASP A 28 -4.47 -9.91 6.37
N ILE A 29 -5.20 -8.83 6.67
CA ILE A 29 -6.46 -8.50 5.98
C ILE A 29 -6.21 -8.16 4.50
N VAL A 30 -5.17 -7.38 4.18
CA VAL A 30 -4.81 -7.06 2.80
C VAL A 30 -4.55 -8.35 2.00
N LYS A 31 -3.75 -9.27 2.56
CA LYS A 31 -3.42 -10.55 1.93
C LYS A 31 -4.68 -11.38 1.67
N GLU A 32 -5.55 -11.51 2.67
CA GLU A 32 -6.82 -12.23 2.53
C GLU A 32 -7.72 -11.62 1.44
N LEU A 33 -7.76 -10.29 1.31
CA LEU A 33 -8.56 -9.63 0.27
C LEU A 33 -7.96 -9.79 -1.12
N VAL A 34 -6.65 -9.71 -1.25
CA VAL A 34 -5.92 -9.93 -2.51
C VAL A 34 -6.13 -11.37 -2.98
N ASP A 35 -6.03 -12.36 -2.08
CA ASP A 35 -6.27 -13.78 -2.39
C ASP A 35 -7.70 -14.04 -2.91
N ARG A 36 -8.67 -13.21 -2.52
CA ARG A 36 -10.05 -13.30 -3.01
C ARG A 36 -10.27 -12.58 -4.34
N LEU A 37 -9.38 -11.69 -4.75
CA LEU A 37 -9.54 -10.84 -5.93
C LEU A 37 -8.88 -11.47 -7.16
N HIS A 38 -9.60 -12.39 -7.80
CA HIS A 38 -9.13 -13.10 -8.99
C HIS A 38 -10.12 -12.96 -10.17
N PRO A 39 -9.67 -12.50 -11.36
CA PRO A 39 -8.31 -12.03 -11.65
C PRO A 39 -7.99 -10.69 -10.98
N PHE A 40 -6.71 -10.48 -10.63
CA PHE A 40 -6.26 -9.20 -10.09
C PHE A 40 -6.29 -8.12 -11.18
N PRO A 41 -6.84 -6.92 -10.92
CA PRO A 41 -7.07 -5.91 -11.94
C PRO A 41 -5.79 -5.31 -12.50
N ALA A 42 -5.87 -4.92 -13.78
CA ALA A 42 -4.84 -4.15 -14.47
C ALA A 42 -4.76 -2.72 -13.92
N PHE A 43 -3.55 -2.21 -13.74
CA PHE A 43 -3.31 -0.83 -13.34
C PHE A 43 -3.61 0.12 -14.50
N MET A 44 -4.58 1.03 -14.32
CA MET A 44 -4.96 2.06 -15.32
C MET A 44 -5.12 1.54 -16.77
N GLY A 45 -5.58 0.30 -16.95
CA GLY A 45 -5.77 -0.32 -18.27
C GLY A 45 -4.49 -0.86 -18.94
N MET A 46 -3.35 -0.85 -18.23
CA MET A 46 -2.09 -1.44 -18.71
C MET A 46 -2.16 -2.97 -18.63
N THR A 47 -1.86 -3.66 -19.73
CA THR A 47 -1.89 -5.12 -19.77
C THR A 47 -0.71 -5.79 -19.04
N SER A 48 0.39 -5.05 -18.84
CA SER A 48 1.62 -5.55 -18.20
C SER A 48 1.63 -5.43 -16.67
N ILE A 49 0.78 -4.58 -16.10
CA ILE A 49 0.82 -4.21 -14.68
C ILE A 49 -0.48 -4.62 -14.02
N GLN A 50 -0.40 -5.48 -13.01
CA GLN A 50 -1.52 -5.81 -12.13
C GLN A 50 -1.31 -5.12 -10.79
N ALA A 51 -2.01 -4.02 -10.56
CA ALA A 51 -1.90 -3.25 -9.33
C ALA A 51 -3.15 -2.39 -9.12
N ILE A 52 -3.45 -2.06 -7.87
CA ILE A 52 -4.52 -1.13 -7.50
C ILE A 52 -3.90 0.07 -6.80
N GLU A 53 -4.23 1.27 -7.26
CA GLU A 53 -3.82 2.52 -6.63
C GLU A 53 -4.40 2.67 -5.22
N VAL A 54 -3.54 3.11 -4.29
CA VAL A 54 -3.84 3.24 -2.87
C VAL A 54 -3.69 4.70 -2.47
N GLU A 55 -4.81 5.39 -2.34
CA GLU A 55 -4.87 6.77 -1.86
C GLU A 55 -5.47 6.85 -0.45
N PRO A 56 -4.64 7.09 0.58
CA PRO A 56 -5.14 7.31 1.92
C PRO A 56 -5.79 8.69 2.04
N ARG A 57 -7.09 8.70 2.39
CA ARG A 57 -7.85 9.94 2.58
C ARG A 57 -7.29 10.70 3.79
N GLY A 58 -6.98 11.98 3.60
CA GLY A 58 -6.61 12.89 4.69
C GLY A 58 -5.11 12.98 4.99
N LEU A 59 -4.28 12.17 4.32
CA LEU A 59 -2.85 12.49 4.19
C LEU A 59 -2.71 13.55 3.10
N GLN A 60 -1.97 14.63 3.37
CA GLN A 60 -1.53 15.52 2.30
C GLN A 60 -0.72 14.70 1.30
N ALA A 61 -0.75 15.09 0.02
CA ALA A 61 0.06 14.49 -1.02
C ALA A 61 1.47 14.29 -0.48
N THR A 62 1.82 13.04 -0.19
CA THR A 62 3.12 12.71 0.35
C THR A 62 4.15 12.94 -0.75
N GLU A 63 5.40 13.21 -0.40
CA GLU A 63 6.49 13.24 -1.39
C GLU A 63 6.69 11.87 -2.09
N LYS A 64 6.01 10.82 -1.62
CA LYS A 64 5.99 9.49 -2.22
C LYS A 64 5.17 9.49 -3.52
N GLY A 65 5.65 8.76 -4.52
CA GLY A 65 5.00 8.55 -5.80
C GLY A 65 3.71 7.74 -5.72
N CYS A 66 3.28 7.15 -6.83
CA CYS A 66 2.04 6.37 -6.89
C CYS A 66 2.18 5.11 -6.03
N ILE A 67 1.43 5.04 -4.92
CA ILE A 67 1.42 3.86 -4.06
C ILE A 67 0.38 2.88 -4.57
N VAL A 68 0.76 1.62 -4.70
CA VAL A 68 -0.11 0.55 -5.18
C VAL A 68 -0.05 -0.68 -4.29
N VAL A 69 -1.14 -1.45 -4.28
CA VAL A 69 -1.17 -2.83 -3.77
C VAL A 69 -1.09 -3.81 -4.93
N CYS A 70 -0.24 -4.81 -4.79
CA CYS A 70 0.04 -5.83 -5.80
C CYS A 70 -0.62 -7.19 -5.46
N PRO A 71 -0.63 -8.17 -6.40
CA PRO A 71 -1.23 -9.48 -6.20
C PRO A 71 -0.56 -10.35 -5.12
N ASP A 72 0.61 -9.96 -4.62
CA ASP A 72 1.28 -10.59 -3.48
C ASP A 72 0.82 -10.04 -2.12
N GLY A 73 -0.07 -9.03 -2.13
CA GLY A 73 -0.59 -8.37 -0.94
C GLY A 73 0.39 -7.38 -0.31
N GLU A 74 1.48 -7.04 -0.98
CA GLU A 74 2.44 -6.04 -0.53
C GLU A 74 2.17 -4.67 -1.17
N LEU A 75 2.67 -3.62 -0.51
CA LEU A 75 2.58 -2.24 -0.97
C LEU A 75 3.88 -1.81 -1.65
N TYR A 76 3.75 -1.13 -2.78
CA TYR A 76 4.86 -0.64 -3.56
C TYR A 76 4.67 0.82 -3.95
N GLU A 77 5.77 1.55 -4.06
CA GLU A 77 5.82 2.77 -4.86
C GLU A 77 6.08 2.36 -6.31
N LEU A 78 5.11 2.64 -7.17
CA LEU A 78 5.17 2.39 -8.60
C LEU A 78 5.77 3.62 -9.29
N ASN A 79 6.99 3.45 -9.81
CA ASN A 79 7.63 4.45 -10.66
C ASN A 79 7.44 4.08 -12.13
N LEU A 80 6.54 4.79 -12.80
CA LEU A 80 6.37 4.69 -14.24
C LEU A 80 7.41 5.57 -14.94
N GLN A 81 8.53 4.97 -15.38
CA GLN A 81 9.49 5.67 -16.22
C GLN A 81 9.16 5.45 -17.70
N THR A 82 8.95 6.55 -18.41
CA THR A 82 8.81 6.55 -19.86
C THR A 82 10.20 6.58 -20.50
N ILE A 83 10.64 5.47 -21.09
CA ILE A 83 11.89 5.45 -21.86
C ILE A 83 11.55 5.73 -23.34
N PRO A 84 12.28 6.64 -24.03
CA PRO A 84 12.11 6.81 -25.47
C PRO A 84 12.44 5.49 -26.19
N GLY A 85 11.47 4.98 -26.97
CA GLY A 85 11.69 3.81 -27.81
C GLY A 85 12.75 4.06 -28.91
N PRO A 86 13.34 3.00 -29.49
CA PRO A 86 14.26 3.13 -30.63
C PRO A 86 13.61 3.92 -31.77
N LEU A 87 14.34 4.90 -32.31
CA LEU A 87 13.88 5.71 -33.45
C LEU A 87 13.42 4.81 -34.62
N GLY A 88 12.12 4.73 -34.84
CA GLY A 88 11.50 3.97 -35.93
C GLY A 88 10.51 2.89 -35.52
N VAL A 89 10.38 2.59 -34.22
CA VAL A 89 9.33 1.72 -33.67
C VAL A 89 8.44 2.58 -32.77
N SER A 90 7.14 2.59 -33.03
CA SER A 90 6.14 3.34 -32.25
C SER A 90 5.83 2.69 -30.88
N ASP A 91 6.78 1.98 -30.29
CA ASP A 91 6.63 1.38 -28.97
C ASP A 91 7.48 2.16 -27.98
N VAL A 92 6.79 2.75 -27.00
CA VAL A 92 7.41 3.31 -25.80
C VAL A 92 7.59 2.13 -24.85
N ASP A 93 8.85 1.78 -24.53
CA ASP A 93 9.10 0.78 -23.50
C ASP A 93 8.85 1.41 -22.13
N HIS A 94 7.88 0.85 -21.39
CA HIS A 94 7.64 1.16 -19.99
C HIS A 94 8.54 0.26 -19.14
N VAL A 95 9.42 0.86 -18.34
CA VAL A 95 10.14 0.14 -17.30
C VAL A 95 9.40 0.36 -15.99
N ASP A 96 8.78 -0.72 -15.52
CA ASP A 96 8.01 -0.72 -14.29
C ASP A 96 8.96 -1.06 -13.14
N GLU A 97 9.31 -0.07 -12.32
CA GLU A 97 10.10 -0.28 -11.10
C GLU A 97 9.17 -0.24 -9.87
N TYR A 98 8.91 -1.42 -9.31
CA TYR A 98 8.24 -1.55 -8.02
C TYR A 98 9.27 -1.40 -6.90
N ARG A 99 9.14 -0.32 -6.13
CA ARG A 99 9.96 -0.15 -4.93
C ARG A 99 9.16 -0.59 -3.71
N PRO A 100 9.60 -1.64 -2.96
CA PRO A 100 8.92 -2.06 -1.75
C PRO A 100 8.77 -0.91 -0.76
N LEU A 101 7.57 -0.75 -0.20
CA LEU A 101 7.28 0.30 0.75
C LEU A 101 7.65 -0.15 2.17
N GLU A 102 8.89 0.08 2.57
CA GLU A 102 9.34 -0.12 3.95
C GLU A 102 8.94 1.09 4.81
N LEU A 103 7.76 0.99 5.44
CA LEU A 103 7.22 2.04 6.30
C LEU A 103 7.16 1.59 7.77
N PRO A 104 7.40 2.50 8.73
CA PRO A 104 7.08 2.24 10.12
C PRO A 104 5.55 2.13 10.31
N PRO A 105 5.06 1.45 11.37
CA PRO A 105 3.63 1.18 11.57
C PRO A 105 2.71 2.40 11.44
N GLU A 106 3.11 3.54 12.01
CA GLU A 106 2.36 4.80 11.98
C GLU A 106 2.16 5.37 10.57
N GLU A 107 3.10 5.11 9.66
CA GLU A 107 3.00 5.50 8.25
C GLU A 107 2.32 4.41 7.42
N TYR A 108 2.51 3.13 7.76
CA TYR A 108 1.95 2.00 7.04
C TYR A 108 0.42 1.91 7.16
N ILE A 109 -0.11 2.10 8.39
CA ILE A 109 -1.53 1.88 8.71
C ILE A 109 -2.50 2.64 7.78
N PRO A 110 -2.30 3.95 7.50
CA PRO A 110 -3.17 4.68 6.57
C PRO A 110 -3.21 4.08 5.16
N TYR A 111 -2.06 3.66 4.62
CA TYR A 111 -2.00 3.04 3.29
C TYR A 111 -2.67 1.66 3.29
N ALA A 112 -2.39 0.83 4.31
CA ALA A 112 -2.99 -0.49 4.40
C ALA A 112 -4.53 -0.41 4.49
N TYR A 113 -5.05 0.52 5.29
CA TYR A 113 -6.50 0.74 5.38
C TYR A 113 -7.10 1.26 4.06
N ALA A 114 -6.38 2.13 3.36
CA ALA A 114 -6.79 2.59 2.03
C ALA A 114 -6.79 1.45 1.00
N ALA A 115 -5.80 0.55 1.04
CA ALA A 115 -5.75 -0.63 0.19
C ALA A 115 -6.93 -1.57 0.47
N ILE A 116 -7.24 -1.85 1.73
CA ILE A 116 -8.41 -2.64 2.15
C ILE A 116 -9.70 -2.04 1.56
N ARG A 117 -9.85 -0.72 1.63
CA ARG A 117 -11.00 -0.03 1.03
C ARG A 117 -11.06 -0.25 -0.47
N SER A 118 -9.97 0.02 -1.20
CA SER A 118 -9.93 -0.17 -2.66
C SER A 118 -10.17 -1.62 -3.08
N LEU A 119 -9.58 -2.59 -2.38
CA LEU A 119 -9.79 -4.02 -2.62
C LEU A 119 -11.24 -4.43 -2.38
N THR A 120 -11.85 -3.94 -1.29
CA THR A 120 -13.26 -4.22 -0.99
C THR A 120 -14.18 -3.59 -2.03
N GLU A 121 -13.89 -2.38 -2.51
CA GLU A 121 -14.64 -1.75 -3.61
C GLU A 121 -14.57 -2.62 -4.89
N LYS A 122 -13.39 -3.17 -5.22
CA LYS A 122 -13.22 -4.07 -6.39
C LYS A 122 -13.96 -5.39 -6.24
N LEU A 123 -13.93 -6.02 -5.07
CA LEU A 123 -14.63 -7.29 -4.81
C LEU A 123 -16.16 -7.15 -4.84
N ASN A 124 -16.68 -5.96 -4.56
CA ASN A 124 -18.12 -5.69 -4.57
C ASN A 124 -18.61 -5.06 -5.88
N THR A 125 -17.72 -4.87 -6.87
CA THR A 125 -18.13 -4.42 -8.20
C THR A 125 -18.66 -5.65 -8.97
N PRO A 126 -19.91 -5.61 -9.48
CA PRO A 126 -20.55 -6.75 -10.16
C PRO A 126 -19.94 -7.10 -11.52
#